data_AF-A0A525L4Z0-F1
#
_entry.id   AF-A0A525L4Z0-F1
#
_cell.length_a   1.000
_cell.length_b   1.000
_cell.length_c   1.000
_cell.angle_alpha   90.00
_cell.angle_beta   90.00
_cell.angle_gamma   90.00
#
_symmetry.space_group_name_H-M   'P 1'
#
loop_
_entity.id
_entity.type
_entity.pdbx_description
1 polymer ?
#
loop_
_entity_poly.entity_id
_entity_poly.type
_entity_poly.pdbx_seq_one_letter_code
_entity_poly.pdbx_strand_id
1 'polypeptide(L)'
;MRRCGSNERPAAPLAGGRRRGAGRIRPDHAGPADHDLRPDAAGRHGLDAGGAQLRRPGGGPLRRGAHRPLRHFRRRADLCRLPGPRPEHPGQRLPGPARHDLRDRCPRQSRLQLHRLTVRQAHRQPCRRGLPLVSGRRALGKKLRRLAGDEDGATLVTVGLLLVVLLSFVGLGLDLGIAYTSKRATQNAADSAALSAAVASAAGATDLTAEAQAVAVQYGLTPGVGGVIVTVNSPPLSGLHVGDPTSVEVVINRPGMGFFSSLFQPKASAIVGRAVATNGQGAGGSGCLVALDPTAQQAVLFNGIPTVNLVNCSLDDNSSNKTALLANGGVTVNAFGINVVGGILKNGTVNLNANVVTGATPVSDPYANDQIPAYSGCNQTNAVINSGAPPAYQAGATPYVFCNGLIVNGGSVSFGPGVYVINGGSFTLNGSSSATANNATFILTNGAQLNFNSATNVTMSAPTSGPTAGLVIWMDPKSTGGVTLNAGSNQKYTGAIYAPNRQLTLNGGTTVVNSACTQIIADTMIINGNVALQTNCGGTGVRLVGAGAPKLVE
;
A
#
# COMPACT_ATOMS: atom_id res chain seq x y z
N MET A 1 -74.60 7.39 50.28
CA MET A 1 -75.03 8.66 50.92
C MET A 1 -74.95 9.76 49.86
N ARG A 2 -76.03 10.53 49.59
CA ARG A 2 -76.20 12.00 49.87
C ARG A 2 -74.99 12.87 49.45
N ARG A 3 -75.04 13.97 48.69
CA ARG A 3 -76.02 14.82 47.92
C ARG A 3 -75.20 15.54 46.80
N CYS A 4 -75.63 15.96 45.60
CA CYS A 4 -76.77 16.78 45.07
C CYS A 4 -76.60 18.33 45.18
N GLY A 5 -76.56 19.03 44.01
CA GLY A 5 -76.64 20.50 43.77
C GLY A 5 -75.65 20.96 42.66
N SER A 6 -75.93 21.72 41.58
CA SER A 6 -76.83 22.88 41.24
C SER A 6 -76.25 24.25 41.66
N ASN A 7 -76.25 25.35 40.87
CA ASN A 7 -76.81 25.64 39.53
C ASN A 7 -76.13 26.87 38.84
N GLU A 8 -76.62 27.27 37.66
CA GLU A 8 -76.72 28.66 37.13
C GLU A 8 -75.54 29.44 36.44
N ARG A 9 -75.99 30.34 35.53
CA ARG A 9 -75.36 31.49 34.81
C ARG A 9 -76.16 32.76 35.24
N PRO A 10 -75.90 34.06 34.87
CA PRO A 10 -75.24 34.58 33.64
C PRO A 10 -74.55 35.99 33.76
N ALA A 11 -74.47 36.71 32.62
CA ALA A 11 -74.31 38.18 32.42
C ALA A 11 -72.90 38.79 32.18
N ALA A 12 -72.88 40.02 31.63
CA ALA A 12 -71.74 40.79 31.08
C ALA A 12 -71.57 42.14 31.85
N PRO A 13 -71.06 43.32 31.38
CA PRO A 13 -70.81 43.85 30.00
C PRO A 13 -69.54 44.76 29.81
N LEU A 14 -69.51 45.57 28.71
CA LEU A 14 -68.63 46.73 28.38
C LEU A 14 -67.19 46.42 27.89
N ALA A 15 -66.55 47.09 26.92
CA ALA A 15 -66.85 48.19 25.95
C ALA A 15 -65.99 47.96 24.65
N GLY A 16 -65.88 48.77 23.58
CA GLY A 16 -66.42 50.08 23.15
C GLY A 16 -65.34 51.18 22.98
N GLY A 17 -65.05 51.80 21.81
CA GLY A 17 -65.51 51.55 20.42
C GLY A 17 -65.13 52.64 19.36
N ARG A 18 -64.76 52.19 18.13
CA ARG A 18 -64.92 52.80 16.76
C ARG A 18 -64.62 54.31 16.40
N ARG A 19 -63.85 54.45 15.29
CA ARG A 19 -64.04 55.29 14.04
C ARG A 19 -63.60 56.77 13.92
N ARG A 20 -62.78 57.05 12.87
CA ARG A 20 -62.73 58.17 11.86
C ARG A 20 -61.56 57.92 10.88
N GLY A 21 -61.41 58.43 9.64
CA GLY A 21 -62.33 59.04 8.66
C GLY A 21 -62.15 60.56 8.41
N ALA A 22 -62.01 61.12 7.19
CA ALA A 22 -61.81 60.56 5.81
C ALA A 22 -61.41 61.68 4.78
N GLY A 23 -60.85 61.32 3.61
CA GLY A 23 -60.65 62.20 2.41
C GLY A 23 -59.23 62.82 2.23
N ARG A 24 -58.82 63.37 1.07
CA ARG A 24 -59.43 63.44 -0.31
C ARG A 24 -58.39 63.98 -1.35
N ILE A 25 -58.59 63.72 -2.67
CA ILE A 25 -57.90 64.37 -3.85
C ILE A 25 -56.39 64.04 -4.00
N ARG A 26 -55.66 64.12 -5.14
CA ARG A 26 -55.76 63.86 -6.63
C ARG A 26 -54.30 64.15 -7.20
N PRO A 27 -53.91 64.19 -8.50
CA PRO A 27 -54.59 63.97 -9.79
C PRO A 27 -53.98 62.88 -10.73
N ASP A 28 -54.62 62.70 -11.88
CA ASP A 28 -54.32 61.78 -13.00
C ASP A 28 -53.19 62.32 -13.93
N HIS A 29 -52.55 61.55 -14.83
CA HIS A 29 -53.03 60.99 -16.12
C HIS A 29 -51.88 60.13 -16.75
N ALA A 30 -52.00 59.23 -17.75
CA ALA A 30 -53.10 58.56 -18.49
C ALA A 30 -52.53 57.27 -19.22
N GLY A 31 -53.03 56.88 -20.41
CA GLY A 31 -52.59 55.72 -21.23
C GLY A 31 -52.55 56.06 -22.75
N PRO A 32 -52.82 55.13 -23.71
CA PRO A 32 -53.29 53.73 -23.58
C PRO A 32 -52.71 52.68 -24.59
N ALA A 33 -53.28 51.45 -24.59
CA ALA A 33 -53.44 50.50 -25.73
C ALA A 33 -52.20 49.73 -26.28
N ASP A 34 -52.28 48.48 -26.79
CA ASP A 34 -53.38 47.49 -26.80
C ASP A 34 -52.93 46.00 -26.97
N HIS A 35 -53.92 45.08 -26.95
CA HIS A 35 -54.02 43.67 -27.43
C HIS A 35 -52.99 43.11 -28.46
N ASP A 36 -52.76 41.79 -28.68
CA ASP A 36 -53.00 40.48 -27.97
C ASP A 36 -52.45 39.30 -28.85
N LEU A 37 -52.76 38.04 -28.51
CA LEU A 37 -52.76 36.80 -29.31
C LEU A 37 -51.43 36.09 -29.69
N ARG A 38 -51.17 35.00 -28.94
CA ARG A 38 -50.89 33.57 -29.29
C ARG A 38 -50.17 33.13 -30.61
N PRO A 39 -49.54 31.92 -30.61
CA PRO A 39 -48.57 31.48 -31.62
C PRO A 39 -49.14 30.55 -32.70
N ASP A 40 -48.38 30.30 -33.79
CA ASP A 40 -48.02 28.93 -34.22
C ASP A 40 -47.00 28.84 -35.40
N ALA A 41 -46.57 27.61 -35.68
CA ALA A 41 -46.19 27.02 -36.98
C ALA A 41 -44.89 27.38 -37.76
N ALA A 42 -44.31 26.29 -38.29
CA ALA A 42 -43.11 26.13 -39.11
C ALA A 42 -43.20 26.57 -40.59
N GLY A 43 -42.01 26.75 -41.20
CA GLY A 43 -41.77 26.73 -42.66
C GLY A 43 -40.70 27.74 -43.10
N ARG A 44 -40.04 27.67 -44.26
CA ARG A 44 -39.58 26.60 -45.18
C ARG A 44 -39.00 27.34 -46.42
N HIS A 45 -37.79 26.99 -46.87
CA HIS A 45 -37.19 27.28 -48.19
C HIS A 45 -36.86 28.72 -48.65
N GLY A 46 -35.68 28.83 -49.28
CA GLY A 46 -35.31 29.84 -50.29
C GLY A 46 -34.43 30.99 -49.78
N LEU A 47 -33.47 31.52 -50.56
CA LEU A 47 -32.87 31.04 -51.82
C LEU A 47 -31.49 31.72 -52.02
N ASP A 48 -30.82 31.42 -53.14
CA ASP A 48 -29.61 32.04 -53.71
C ASP A 48 -28.30 31.95 -52.89
N ALA A 49 -27.17 31.43 -53.39
CA ALA A 49 -26.51 31.44 -54.71
C ALA A 49 -25.64 32.70 -54.96
N GLY A 50 -24.32 32.50 -55.01
CA GLY A 50 -23.32 33.56 -55.15
C GLY A 50 -21.93 32.98 -55.41
N GLY A 51 -21.76 32.25 -56.52
CA GLY A 51 -20.49 31.63 -56.89
C GLY A 51 -19.62 32.54 -57.77
N ALA A 52 -18.35 32.69 -57.41
CA ALA A 52 -17.32 33.27 -58.28
C ALA A 52 -15.96 32.57 -58.06
N GLN A 53 -15.38 32.03 -59.13
CA GLN A 53 -14.03 31.48 -59.14
C GLN A 53 -13.02 32.56 -59.57
N LEU A 54 -11.75 32.48 -59.12
CA LEU A 54 -10.56 32.27 -59.99
C LEU A 54 -9.21 32.62 -59.33
N ARG A 55 -8.12 32.15 -59.98
CA ARG A 55 -6.69 32.55 -59.88
C ARG A 55 -5.84 32.14 -58.64
N ARG A 56 -5.12 31.03 -58.84
CA ARG A 56 -3.66 30.89 -58.55
C ARG A 56 -2.82 31.75 -59.55
N PRO A 57 -1.46 31.85 -59.53
CA PRO A 57 -0.46 31.06 -58.77
C PRO A 57 0.75 31.83 -58.16
N GLY A 58 1.60 31.11 -57.42
CA GLY A 58 2.99 31.48 -57.06
C GLY A 58 3.46 30.82 -55.74
N GLY A 59 4.72 30.39 -55.54
CA GLY A 59 5.81 30.22 -56.49
C GLY A 59 7.22 30.49 -55.93
N GLY A 60 7.81 29.61 -55.11
CA GLY A 60 9.21 29.77 -54.65
C GLY A 60 9.65 28.81 -53.52
N PRO A 61 10.77 28.05 -53.66
CA PRO A 61 11.24 27.09 -52.63
C PRO A 61 12.63 27.42 -52.00
N LEU A 62 12.89 26.96 -50.77
CA LEU A 62 14.22 27.06 -50.12
C LEU A 62 14.73 25.77 -49.43
N ARG A 63 15.54 25.02 -50.19
CA ARG A 63 16.86 24.43 -49.82
C ARG A 63 17.21 24.18 -48.33
N ARG A 64 17.41 22.89 -47.96
CA ARG A 64 18.71 22.23 -47.59
C ARG A 64 18.49 20.98 -46.70
N GLY A 65 19.27 19.92 -46.93
CA GLY A 65 19.29 18.71 -46.08
C GLY A 65 19.80 17.48 -46.83
N ALA A 66 21.12 17.38 -47.07
CA ALA A 66 21.68 16.30 -47.88
C ALA A 66 22.10 15.09 -47.02
N HIS A 67 21.51 13.92 -47.27
CA HIS A 67 21.97 12.65 -46.70
C HIS A 67 23.19 12.10 -47.45
N ARG A 68 24.19 11.62 -46.71
CA ARG A 68 25.14 10.59 -47.15
C ARG A 68 25.24 9.49 -46.08
N PRO A 69 25.37 8.20 -46.47
CA PRO A 69 25.29 7.09 -45.54
C PRO A 69 26.64 6.77 -44.87
N LEU A 70 26.60 6.32 -43.61
CA LEU A 70 27.76 5.77 -42.90
C LEU A 70 27.51 4.33 -42.41
N ARG A 71 28.04 3.41 -43.21
CA ARG A 71 28.53 2.05 -42.89
C ARG A 71 28.14 1.44 -41.53
N HIS A 72 27.39 0.34 -41.56
CA HIS A 72 27.25 -0.57 -40.42
C HIS A 72 28.60 -1.11 -39.94
N PHE A 73 28.94 -0.86 -38.67
CA PHE A 73 30.02 -1.57 -37.99
C PHE A 73 29.47 -2.85 -37.36
N ARG A 74 29.64 -4.00 -38.03
CA ARG A 74 29.44 -5.31 -37.40
C ARG A 74 30.62 -5.59 -36.46
N ARG A 75 30.43 -5.46 -35.15
CA ARG A 75 31.29 -6.14 -34.17
C ARG A 75 30.69 -7.50 -33.83
N ARG A 76 31.48 -8.56 -34.02
CA ARG A 76 31.28 -9.82 -33.31
C ARG A 76 31.68 -9.61 -31.84
N ALA A 77 31.01 -10.31 -30.94
CA ALA A 77 31.48 -10.57 -29.58
C ALA A 77 31.08 -12.01 -29.28
N ASP A 78 32.06 -12.84 -28.88
CA ASP A 78 31.90 -14.29 -28.92
C ASP A 78 31.26 -14.84 -27.62
N LEU A 79 30.28 -15.74 -27.79
CA LEU A 79 29.57 -16.37 -26.68
C LEU A 79 30.35 -17.57 -26.14
N CYS A 80 31.22 -17.34 -25.16
CA CYS A 80 31.87 -18.40 -24.39
C CYS A 80 30.83 -19.17 -23.56
N ARG A 81 30.50 -20.39 -24.01
CA ARG A 81 29.46 -21.26 -23.45
C ARG A 81 30.09 -22.30 -22.52
N LEU A 82 29.92 -22.16 -21.21
CA LEU A 82 30.39 -23.16 -20.23
C LEU A 82 29.45 -24.39 -20.18
N PRO A 83 29.97 -25.63 -20.26
CA PRO A 83 29.18 -26.84 -20.03
C PRO A 83 29.14 -27.22 -18.54
N GLY A 84 27.96 -27.65 -18.06
CA GLY A 84 27.80 -28.22 -16.71
C GLY A 84 27.56 -29.74 -16.76
N PRO A 85 28.02 -30.52 -15.76
CA PRO A 85 27.79 -31.97 -15.71
C PRO A 85 26.76 -32.41 -14.64
N ARG A 86 25.74 -33.16 -15.08
CA ARG A 86 24.88 -34.10 -14.35
C ARG A 86 24.32 -35.11 -15.39
N PRO A 87 23.80 -36.30 -15.02
CA PRO A 87 23.51 -36.83 -13.67
C PRO A 87 24.23 -38.16 -13.38
N GLU A 88 23.98 -38.76 -12.20
CA GLU A 88 23.50 -40.16 -12.10
C GLU A 88 23.02 -40.54 -10.68
N HIS A 89 22.07 -41.48 -10.61
CA HIS A 89 21.50 -42.12 -9.42
C HIS A 89 20.83 -43.44 -9.88
N PRO A 90 20.92 -44.54 -9.11
CA PRO A 90 19.80 -44.88 -8.21
C PRO A 90 20.22 -45.54 -6.86
N GLY A 91 19.22 -45.89 -6.04
CA GLY A 91 19.32 -46.36 -4.63
C GLY A 91 20.00 -47.72 -4.36
N GLN A 92 19.78 -48.39 -3.22
CA GLN A 92 18.67 -48.28 -2.25
C GLN A 92 19.04 -48.98 -0.89
N ARG A 93 18.33 -48.63 0.20
CA ARG A 93 18.12 -49.40 1.48
C ARG A 93 19.24 -49.52 2.55
N LEU A 94 18.77 -49.44 3.81
CA LEU A 94 19.31 -49.95 5.09
C LEU A 94 18.65 -51.34 5.37
N PRO A 95 18.88 -52.08 6.50
CA PRO A 95 19.72 -51.84 7.69
C PRO A 95 20.56 -53.07 8.16
N GLY A 96 21.18 -53.00 9.34
CA GLY A 96 21.37 -54.20 10.21
C GLY A 96 22.79 -54.45 10.76
N PRO A 97 22.95 -55.27 11.84
CA PRO A 97 24.11 -55.13 12.75
C PRO A 97 24.89 -56.43 13.09
N ALA A 98 25.98 -56.25 13.87
CA ALA A 98 26.70 -57.27 14.68
C ALA A 98 27.55 -58.33 13.91
N ARG A 99 28.61 -58.97 14.46
CA ARG A 99 29.44 -58.81 15.70
C ARG A 99 30.77 -59.60 15.52
N HIS A 100 31.62 -59.63 16.57
CA HIS A 100 32.82 -60.50 16.75
C HIS A 100 34.11 -60.12 15.97
N ASP A 101 35.33 -60.20 16.53
CA ASP A 101 35.72 -60.27 17.95
C ASP A 101 37.19 -59.85 18.25
N LEU A 102 37.53 -59.75 19.55
CA LEU A 102 38.83 -60.04 20.23
C LEU A 102 40.05 -60.34 19.31
N ARG A 103 41.25 -59.71 19.37
CA ARG A 103 42.12 -59.08 20.41
C ARG A 103 43.17 -58.18 19.68
N ASP A 104 44.16 -57.47 20.23
CA ASP A 104 44.86 -57.52 21.53
C ASP A 104 45.58 -56.17 21.86
N ARG A 105 45.94 -55.96 23.14
CA ARG A 105 46.94 -55.00 23.70
C ARG A 105 46.88 -53.48 23.40
N CYS A 106 46.98 -52.72 24.50
CA CYS A 106 47.26 -51.27 24.60
C CYS A 106 48.36 -51.07 25.69
N PRO A 107 48.88 -49.86 26.04
CA PRO A 107 48.88 -48.56 25.36
C PRO A 107 50.30 -47.94 25.21
N ARG A 108 50.45 -46.82 24.46
CA ARG A 108 51.31 -45.66 24.86
C ARG A 108 51.22 -44.45 23.90
N GLN A 109 51.66 -43.30 24.40
CA GLN A 109 51.67 -42.01 23.70
C GLN A 109 52.93 -41.85 22.83
N SER A 110 52.80 -41.29 21.62
CA SER A 110 53.93 -40.66 20.94
C SER A 110 53.50 -39.58 19.93
N ARG A 111 53.91 -38.36 20.25
CA ARG A 111 54.00 -37.13 19.44
C ARG A 111 54.17 -37.36 17.93
N LEU A 112 53.43 -36.59 17.12
CA LEU A 112 53.83 -36.23 15.76
C LEU A 112 55.17 -35.47 15.80
N GLN A 113 56.13 -35.83 14.94
CA GLN A 113 57.39 -35.11 14.84
C GLN A 113 57.84 -34.88 13.39
N LEU A 114 58.28 -33.66 13.15
CA LEU A 114 58.82 -33.10 11.91
C LEU A 114 60.05 -33.88 11.39
N HIS A 115 60.07 -34.26 10.11
CA HIS A 115 61.28 -34.49 9.29
C HIS A 115 61.01 -33.91 7.89
N ARG A 116 61.83 -33.01 7.32
CA ARG A 116 63.28 -33.08 6.98
C ARG A 116 63.60 -34.17 5.95
N LEU A 117 63.67 -33.76 4.68
CA LEU A 117 64.44 -34.44 3.65
C LEU A 117 65.91 -33.99 3.71
N THR A 118 66.83 -34.92 3.46
CA THR A 118 68.29 -34.73 3.57
C THR A 118 68.97 -34.87 2.21
N VAL A 119 70.02 -34.07 2.00
CA VAL A 119 70.88 -34.14 0.80
C VAL A 119 71.86 -35.31 0.93
N ARG A 120 72.12 -36.04 -0.17
CA ARG A 120 73.12 -37.11 -0.22
C ARG A 120 74.53 -36.58 -0.55
N GLN A 121 75.44 -36.85 0.39
CA GLN A 121 76.75 -37.50 0.19
C GLN A 121 77.74 -36.95 -0.86
N ALA A 122 78.92 -36.56 -0.36
CA ALA A 122 80.21 -36.62 -1.06
C ALA A 122 81.24 -37.39 -0.17
N HIS A 123 82.39 -37.77 -0.74
CA HIS A 123 83.24 -38.85 -0.18
C HIS A 123 84.34 -38.42 0.82
N ARG A 124 84.91 -39.45 1.48
CA ARG A 124 86.02 -39.37 2.47
C ARG A 124 87.33 -38.82 1.87
N GLN A 125 88.13 -38.10 2.67
CA GLN A 125 89.43 -38.57 3.22
C GLN A 125 90.09 -37.53 4.19
N PRO A 126 91.12 -37.88 5.01
CA PRO A 126 91.46 -37.16 6.24
C PRO A 126 92.61 -36.12 6.16
N CYS A 127 92.75 -35.36 7.25
CA CYS A 127 93.57 -34.14 7.37
C CYS A 127 95.10 -34.36 7.50
N ARG A 128 95.88 -33.31 7.17
CA ARG A 128 97.21 -33.07 7.79
C ARG A 128 97.52 -31.57 7.99
N ARG A 129 97.86 -31.23 9.25
CA ARG A 129 98.68 -30.08 9.74
C ARG A 129 98.28 -28.63 9.37
N GLY A 130 98.08 -27.79 10.40
CA GLY A 130 98.00 -26.32 10.25
C GLY A 130 97.36 -25.57 11.44
N LEU A 131 98.12 -25.33 12.52
CA LEU A 131 97.81 -24.33 13.55
C LEU A 131 98.28 -22.93 13.06
N PRO A 132 97.79 -21.76 13.57
CA PRO A 132 97.49 -21.52 14.98
C PRO A 132 96.22 -20.68 15.34
N LEU A 133 95.94 -20.61 16.64
CA LEU A 133 94.97 -19.70 17.28
C LEU A 133 95.57 -18.30 17.52
N VAL A 134 95.05 -17.23 16.91
CA VAL A 134 95.45 -15.83 17.28
C VAL A 134 94.29 -14.82 17.25
N SER A 135 94.11 -14.11 18.37
CA SER A 135 93.46 -12.80 18.55
C SER A 135 92.09 -12.45 17.88
N GLY A 136 90.98 -13.02 18.35
CA GLY A 136 89.64 -12.48 18.06
C GLY A 136 89.26 -11.21 18.85
N ARG A 137 89.60 -11.14 20.15
CA ARG A 137 89.00 -10.16 21.09
C ARG A 137 89.38 -8.69 20.89
N ARG A 138 90.52 -8.36 20.27
CA ARG A 138 90.93 -6.95 20.03
C ARG A 138 90.26 -6.31 18.80
N ALA A 139 89.68 -7.09 17.89
CA ALA A 139 89.00 -6.56 16.70
C ALA A 139 87.62 -5.97 17.03
N LEU A 140 86.85 -6.63 17.90
CA LEU A 140 85.48 -6.23 18.22
C LEU A 140 85.41 -4.85 18.90
N GLY A 141 86.28 -4.61 19.88
CA GLY A 141 86.37 -3.31 20.57
C GLY A 141 86.77 -2.15 19.65
N LYS A 142 87.59 -2.39 18.62
CA LYS A 142 87.91 -1.37 17.60
C LYS A 142 86.75 -1.09 16.65
N LYS A 143 85.87 -2.06 16.36
CA LYS A 143 84.64 -1.81 15.60
C LYS A 143 83.60 -1.05 16.43
N LEU A 144 83.40 -1.44 17.69
CA LEU A 144 82.48 -0.73 18.61
C LEU A 144 82.92 0.71 18.89
N ARG A 145 84.23 0.98 19.08
CA ARG A 145 84.75 2.36 19.19
C ARG A 145 84.73 3.18 17.90
N ARG A 146 84.51 2.55 16.73
CA ARG A 146 84.20 3.28 15.49
C ARG A 146 82.72 3.61 15.42
N LEU A 147 81.85 2.62 15.66
CA LEU A 147 80.40 2.81 15.67
C LEU A 147 79.92 3.84 16.71
N ALA A 148 80.62 3.95 17.85
CA ALA A 148 80.36 4.95 18.88
C ALA A 148 80.95 6.36 18.59
N GLY A 149 81.55 6.55 17.41
CA GLY A 149 82.03 7.83 16.89
C GLY A 149 81.74 7.97 15.39
N ASP A 150 80.67 7.32 14.92
CA ASP A 150 80.17 7.33 13.53
C ASP A 150 78.97 8.29 13.48
N GLU A 151 79.20 9.55 13.07
CA GLU A 151 78.14 10.58 13.07
C GLU A 151 77.08 10.34 11.97
N ASP A 152 77.45 9.64 10.89
CA ASP A 152 76.55 9.22 9.80
C ASP A 152 75.34 8.39 10.30
N GLY A 153 75.49 7.72 11.45
CA GLY A 153 74.45 6.88 12.06
C GLY A 153 73.18 7.65 12.48
N ALA A 154 73.26 8.97 12.66
CA ALA A 154 72.11 9.80 13.00
C ALA A 154 70.99 9.73 11.94
N THR A 155 71.36 9.56 10.67
CA THR A 155 70.42 9.43 9.54
C THR A 155 69.52 8.18 9.66
N LEU A 156 70.06 7.08 10.18
CA LEU A 156 69.31 5.82 10.31
C LEU A 156 68.28 5.90 11.45
N VAL A 157 68.55 6.68 12.49
CA VAL A 157 67.61 6.95 13.59
C VAL A 157 66.47 7.85 13.13
N THR A 158 66.76 8.94 12.41
CA THR A 158 65.71 9.85 11.91
C THR A 158 64.85 9.19 10.83
N VAL A 159 65.45 8.43 9.90
CA VAL A 159 64.70 7.63 8.92
C VAL A 159 63.86 6.55 9.61
N GLY A 160 64.37 5.88 10.65
CA GLY A 160 63.60 4.90 11.43
C GLY A 160 62.36 5.49 12.10
N LEU A 161 62.49 6.68 12.72
CA LEU A 161 61.37 7.39 13.33
C LEU A 161 60.35 7.88 12.27
N LEU A 162 60.83 8.44 11.16
CA LEU A 162 59.96 8.87 10.04
C LEU A 162 59.22 7.69 9.40
N LEU A 163 59.85 6.51 9.30
CA LEU A 163 59.20 5.31 8.79
C LEU A 163 58.02 4.88 9.67
N VAL A 164 58.16 4.92 11.00
CA VAL A 164 57.07 4.62 11.94
C VAL A 164 55.92 5.61 11.79
N VAL A 165 56.21 6.90 11.61
CA VAL A 165 55.18 7.93 11.36
C VAL A 165 54.46 7.67 10.02
N LEU A 166 55.19 7.40 8.94
CA LEU A 166 54.61 7.09 7.63
C LEU A 166 53.73 5.83 7.66
N LEU A 167 54.19 4.75 8.29
CA LEU A 167 53.41 3.53 8.48
C LEU A 167 52.16 3.76 9.33
N SER A 168 52.22 4.67 10.32
CA SER A 168 51.06 5.04 11.14
C SER A 168 50.00 5.78 10.31
N PHE A 169 50.40 6.68 9.42
CA PHE A 169 49.47 7.34 8.47
C PHE A 169 48.86 6.35 7.45
N VAL A 170 49.64 5.37 6.97
CA VAL A 170 49.11 4.30 6.11
C VAL A 170 48.09 3.44 6.87
N GLY A 171 48.39 3.06 8.11
CA GLY A 171 47.47 2.31 8.97
C GLY A 171 46.15 3.06 9.24
N LEU A 172 46.24 4.36 9.54
CA LEU A 172 45.08 5.23 9.70
C LEU A 172 44.24 5.32 8.42
N GLY A 173 44.88 5.43 7.25
CA GLY A 173 44.19 5.47 5.95
C GLY A 173 43.45 4.17 5.63
N LEU A 174 44.05 3.01 5.94
CA LEU A 174 43.41 1.69 5.80
C LEU A 174 42.20 1.55 6.73
N ASP A 175 42.35 1.92 8.01
CA ASP A 175 41.29 1.86 9.00
C ASP A 175 40.10 2.77 8.64
N LEU A 176 40.35 3.99 8.17
CA LEU A 176 39.31 4.89 7.66
C LEU A 176 38.60 4.30 6.43
N GLY A 177 39.34 3.63 5.53
CA GLY A 177 38.75 2.92 4.39
C GLY A 177 37.85 1.75 4.80
N ILE A 178 38.28 0.95 5.79
CA ILE A 178 37.49 -0.17 6.35
C ILE A 178 36.26 0.35 7.09
N ALA A 179 36.39 1.42 7.89
CA ALA A 179 35.27 2.04 8.59
C ALA A 179 34.24 2.64 7.62
N TYR A 180 34.69 3.35 6.58
CA TYR A 180 33.83 3.97 5.58
C TYR A 180 33.06 2.95 4.73
N THR A 181 33.74 1.90 4.27
CA THR A 181 33.10 0.79 3.54
C THR A 181 32.13 0.01 4.43
N SER A 182 32.48 -0.24 5.70
CA SER A 182 31.59 -0.86 6.69
C SER A 182 30.35 0.00 7.00
N LYS A 183 30.50 1.33 7.11
CA LYS A 183 29.35 2.25 7.27
C LYS A 183 28.44 2.22 6.05
N ARG A 184 28.98 2.25 4.82
CA ARG A 184 28.16 2.10 3.60
C ARG A 184 27.43 0.74 3.57
N ALA A 185 28.12 -0.37 3.84
CA ALA A 185 27.50 -1.69 3.87
C ALA A 185 26.37 -1.80 4.93
N THR A 186 26.58 -1.23 6.12
CA THR A 186 25.57 -1.20 7.19
C THR A 186 24.40 -0.29 6.85
N GLN A 187 24.63 0.80 6.12
CA GLN A 187 23.57 1.68 5.61
C GLN A 187 22.74 0.95 4.55
N ASN A 188 23.36 0.43 3.48
CA ASN A 188 22.67 -0.33 2.42
C ASN A 188 21.82 -1.49 2.96
N ALA A 189 22.27 -2.14 4.05
CA ALA A 189 21.53 -3.18 4.74
C ALA A 189 20.30 -2.63 5.51
N ALA A 190 20.45 -1.49 6.21
CA ALA A 190 19.34 -0.82 6.88
C ALA A 190 18.30 -0.30 5.88
N ASP A 191 18.75 0.32 4.78
CA ASP A 191 17.92 0.79 3.66
C ASP A 191 17.05 -0.36 3.12
N SER A 192 17.67 -1.51 2.84
CA SER A 192 17.00 -2.68 2.26
C SER A 192 16.08 -3.37 3.28
N ALA A 193 16.48 -3.43 4.55
CA ALA A 193 15.67 -4.00 5.63
C ALA A 193 14.43 -3.12 5.92
N ALA A 194 14.57 -1.79 5.92
CA ALA A 194 13.45 -0.86 6.06
C ALA A 194 12.44 -1.02 4.92
N LEU A 195 12.92 -1.11 3.66
CA LEU A 195 12.08 -1.39 2.50
C LEU A 195 11.26 -2.67 2.66
N SER A 196 11.87 -3.80 3.06
CA SER A 196 11.14 -5.07 3.23
C SER A 196 10.22 -5.09 4.46
N ALA A 197 10.63 -4.47 5.57
CA ALA A 197 9.79 -4.32 6.76
C ALA A 197 8.57 -3.44 6.49
N ALA A 198 8.71 -2.44 5.62
CA ALA A 198 7.58 -1.69 5.07
C ALA A 198 6.70 -2.59 4.17
N VAL A 199 7.23 -3.38 3.23
CA VAL A 199 6.41 -4.36 2.46
C VAL A 199 5.62 -5.29 3.39
N ALA A 200 6.24 -5.80 4.46
CA ALA A 200 5.56 -6.64 5.45
C ALA A 200 4.49 -5.88 6.24
N SER A 201 4.75 -4.62 6.62
CA SER A 201 3.77 -3.72 7.24
C SER A 201 2.56 -3.45 6.34
N ALA A 202 2.80 -3.15 5.06
CA ALA A 202 1.77 -3.01 4.03
C ALA A 202 0.94 -4.29 3.82
N ALA A 203 1.57 -5.46 3.96
CA ALA A 203 0.92 -6.77 3.91
C ALA A 203 0.20 -7.18 5.22
N GLY A 204 0.23 -6.33 6.26
CA GLY A 204 -0.43 -6.60 7.55
C GLY A 204 0.30 -7.61 8.45
N ALA A 205 1.60 -7.81 8.25
CA ALA A 205 2.41 -8.70 9.10
C ALA A 205 2.54 -8.15 10.53
N THR A 206 2.41 -9.03 11.52
CA THR A 206 2.50 -8.68 12.95
C THR A 206 3.94 -8.66 13.48
N ASP A 207 4.89 -9.29 12.80
CA ASP A 207 6.32 -9.29 13.15
C ASP A 207 7.15 -8.68 12.01
N LEU A 208 7.33 -7.37 12.06
CA LEU A 208 8.22 -6.63 11.16
C LEU A 208 9.72 -6.82 11.50
N THR A 209 10.01 -7.36 12.69
CA THR A 209 11.37 -7.54 13.18
C THR A 209 12.02 -8.76 12.54
N ALA A 210 11.30 -9.89 12.45
CA ALA A 210 11.77 -11.08 11.76
C ALA A 210 12.15 -10.80 10.29
N GLU A 211 11.34 -10.02 9.57
CA GLU A 211 11.58 -9.65 8.17
C GLU A 211 12.84 -8.77 8.00
N ALA A 212 12.94 -7.68 8.77
CA ALA A 212 14.13 -6.81 8.75
C ALA A 212 15.42 -7.58 9.10
N GLN A 213 15.33 -8.51 10.04
CA GLN A 213 16.44 -9.37 10.43
C GLN A 213 16.81 -10.39 9.33
N ALA A 214 15.83 -10.96 8.63
CA ALA A 214 16.06 -11.85 7.49
C ALA A 214 16.80 -11.14 6.34
N VAL A 215 16.50 -9.86 6.07
CA VAL A 215 17.28 -9.05 5.13
C VAL A 215 18.67 -8.72 5.69
N ALA A 216 18.80 -8.31 6.94
CA ALA A 216 20.11 -8.02 7.55
C ALA A 216 21.09 -9.22 7.46
N VAL A 217 20.59 -10.46 7.63
CA VAL A 217 21.36 -11.69 7.45
C VAL A 217 21.92 -11.83 6.03
N GLN A 218 21.19 -11.42 4.98
CA GLN A 218 21.68 -11.47 3.59
C GLN A 218 22.88 -10.53 3.36
N TYR A 219 22.98 -9.44 4.13
CA TYR A 219 24.13 -8.52 4.15
C TYR A 219 25.25 -8.98 5.12
N GLY A 220 25.13 -10.18 5.70
CA GLY A 220 26.08 -10.72 6.68
C GLY A 220 25.98 -10.09 8.08
N LEU A 221 24.86 -9.42 8.38
CA LEU A 221 24.61 -8.71 9.64
C LEU A 221 23.62 -9.50 10.51
N THR A 222 23.97 -10.73 10.86
CA THR A 222 23.13 -11.62 11.68
C THR A 222 22.95 -11.07 13.10
N PRO A 223 21.71 -10.81 13.56
CA PRO A 223 21.45 -10.30 14.92
C PRO A 223 22.03 -11.18 16.02
N GLY A 224 22.57 -10.57 17.07
CA GLY A 224 23.20 -11.25 18.21
C GLY A 224 24.60 -11.80 17.91
N VAL A 225 24.97 -12.01 16.64
CA VAL A 225 26.31 -12.48 16.25
C VAL A 225 27.26 -11.28 16.14
N GLY A 226 28.47 -11.40 16.69
CA GLY A 226 29.52 -10.37 16.55
C GLY A 226 29.16 -9.00 17.12
N GLY A 227 28.16 -8.89 18.00
CA GLY A 227 27.66 -7.63 18.53
C GLY A 227 26.72 -6.86 17.59
N VAL A 228 26.18 -7.48 16.54
CA VAL A 228 25.17 -6.88 15.67
C VAL A 228 23.82 -6.83 16.38
N ILE A 229 23.15 -5.67 16.32
CA ILE A 229 21.80 -5.44 16.81
C ILE A 229 20.97 -4.85 15.65
N VAL A 230 19.78 -5.39 15.43
CA VAL A 230 18.80 -4.88 14.46
C VAL A 230 17.53 -4.54 15.22
N THR A 231 17.17 -3.26 15.24
CA THR A 231 15.97 -2.73 15.90
C THR A 231 15.01 -2.22 14.83
N VAL A 232 13.71 -2.54 14.96
CA VAL A 232 12.65 -2.06 14.08
C VAL A 232 11.63 -1.30 14.91
N ASN A 233 11.30 -0.07 14.48
CA ASN A 233 10.28 0.76 15.10
C ASN A 233 9.19 1.10 14.08
N SER A 234 7.93 0.87 14.43
CA SER A 234 6.76 1.28 13.65
C SER A 234 5.70 1.76 14.65
N PRO A 235 5.45 3.08 14.79
CA PRO A 235 6.04 4.18 14.03
C PRO A 235 7.53 4.46 14.36
N PRO A 236 8.23 5.31 13.57
CA PRO A 236 9.59 5.76 13.84
C PRO A 236 9.74 6.52 15.16
N LEU A 237 10.88 6.36 15.83
CA LEU A 237 11.22 7.04 17.09
C LEU A 237 12.16 8.24 16.92
N SER A 238 12.78 8.40 15.74
CA SER A 238 13.60 9.57 15.40
C SER A 238 13.39 10.01 13.94
N GLY A 239 13.95 11.15 13.55
CA GLY A 239 13.89 11.66 12.17
C GLY A 239 12.84 12.73 11.90
N LEU A 240 12.39 12.80 10.65
CA LEU A 240 11.29 13.64 10.17
C LEU A 240 9.92 12.93 10.28
N HIS A 241 9.92 11.60 10.20
CA HIS A 241 8.71 10.75 10.21
C HIS A 241 8.37 10.20 11.62
N VAL A 242 8.78 10.89 12.69
CA VAL A 242 8.51 10.45 14.08
C VAL A 242 7.01 10.33 14.33
N GLY A 243 6.57 9.18 14.82
CA GLY A 243 5.16 8.93 15.13
C GLY A 243 4.25 8.67 13.93
N ASP A 244 4.76 8.67 12.70
CA ASP A 244 3.99 8.32 11.49
C ASP A 244 3.64 6.82 11.47
N PRO A 245 2.36 6.42 11.58
CA PRO A 245 1.96 5.02 11.58
C PRO A 245 2.07 4.35 10.20
N THR A 246 2.38 5.09 9.14
CA THR A 246 2.60 4.55 7.79
C THR A 246 4.08 4.30 7.47
N SER A 247 4.99 4.59 8.41
CA SER A 247 6.43 4.45 8.24
C SER A 247 7.07 3.44 9.20
N VAL A 248 8.15 2.82 8.74
CA VAL A 248 8.95 1.84 9.48
C VAL A 248 10.41 2.30 9.49
N GLU A 249 10.97 2.45 10.69
CA GLU A 249 12.37 2.78 10.95
C GLU A 249 13.15 1.51 11.28
N VAL A 250 14.27 1.28 10.60
CA VAL A 250 15.19 0.17 10.91
C VAL A 250 16.57 0.73 11.25
N VAL A 251 17.06 0.36 12.43
CA VAL A 251 18.38 0.74 12.94
C VAL A 251 19.24 -0.51 13.09
N ILE A 252 20.33 -0.57 12.33
CA ILE A 252 21.33 -1.65 12.41
C ILE A 252 22.60 -1.10 13.06
N ASN A 253 22.95 -1.62 14.23
CA ASN A 253 24.16 -1.27 14.95
C ASN A 253 25.14 -2.46 14.94
N ARG A 254 26.43 -2.20 14.70
CA ARG A 254 27.50 -3.18 14.80
C ARG A 254 28.78 -2.55 15.36
N PRO A 255 29.67 -3.31 16.04
CA PRO A 255 30.99 -2.80 16.36
C PRO A 255 31.83 -2.57 15.09
N GLY A 256 32.46 -1.40 15.03
CA GLY A 256 33.55 -1.06 14.13
C GLY A 256 34.88 -1.17 14.87
N MET A 257 35.77 -1.99 14.34
CA MET A 257 37.19 -2.06 14.74
C MET A 257 38.02 -2.03 13.47
N GLY A 258 38.92 -1.06 13.38
CA GLY A 258 40.03 -1.13 12.43
C GLY A 258 41.24 -1.81 13.07
N PHE A 259 42.21 -2.22 12.25
CA PHE A 259 43.37 -2.96 12.73
C PHE A 259 44.30 -2.08 13.56
N PHE A 260 44.51 -0.82 13.16
CA PHE A 260 45.46 0.09 13.80
C PHE A 260 44.82 0.94 14.91
N SER A 261 43.54 1.30 14.77
CA SER A 261 42.74 1.99 15.78
C SER A 261 42.59 1.16 17.06
N SER A 262 42.54 -0.18 16.97
CA SER A 262 42.55 -1.06 18.13
C SER A 262 43.78 -0.91 19.05
N LEU A 263 44.91 -0.41 18.52
CA LEU A 263 46.14 -0.14 19.27
C LEU A 263 46.04 1.11 20.16
N PHE A 264 45.22 2.09 19.75
CA PHE A 264 45.08 3.40 20.42
C PHE A 264 43.74 3.53 21.16
N GLN A 265 42.71 2.80 20.74
CA GLN A 265 41.38 2.82 21.34
C GLN A 265 40.80 1.38 21.39
N PRO A 266 40.97 0.65 22.50
CA PRO A 266 40.53 -0.75 22.61
C PRO A 266 38.99 -0.92 22.70
N LYS A 267 38.22 0.18 22.76
CA LYS A 267 36.76 0.16 22.70
C LYS A 267 36.28 0.50 21.29
N ALA A 268 35.80 -0.53 20.59
CA ALA A 268 35.16 -0.43 19.28
C ALA A 268 34.14 0.72 19.23
N SER A 269 34.19 1.52 18.17
CA SER A 269 33.17 2.54 17.89
C SER A 269 31.97 1.90 17.21
N ALA A 270 30.76 2.34 17.56
CA ALA A 270 29.53 1.81 16.94
C ALA A 270 29.39 2.31 15.50
N ILE A 271 29.28 1.39 14.54
CA ILE A 271 28.87 1.70 13.17
C ILE A 271 27.37 1.46 13.10
N VAL A 272 26.61 2.55 12.97
CA VAL A 272 25.15 2.52 12.88
C VAL A 272 24.72 2.84 11.45
N GLY A 273 23.90 1.97 10.85
CA GLY A 273 23.02 2.28 9.73
C GLY A 273 21.61 2.55 10.27
N ARG A 274 20.92 3.54 9.70
CA ARG A 274 19.52 3.84 10.01
C ARG A 274 18.82 4.25 8.73
N ALA A 275 17.68 3.65 8.44
CA ALA A 275 16.81 4.04 7.35
C ALA A 275 15.36 4.12 7.81
N VAL A 276 14.56 4.96 7.15
CA VAL A 276 13.10 4.95 7.27
C VAL A 276 12.51 4.71 5.89
N ALA A 277 11.67 3.68 5.79
CA ALA A 277 10.81 3.46 4.64
C ALA A 277 9.37 3.79 5.03
N THR A 278 8.71 4.61 4.23
CA THR A 278 7.25 4.77 4.31
C THR A 278 6.59 3.79 3.35
N ASN A 279 5.51 3.16 3.79
CA ASN A 279 4.61 2.45 2.88
C ASN A 279 4.17 3.43 1.79
N GLY A 280 4.22 3.00 0.53
CA GLY A 280 4.15 3.92 -0.60
C GLY A 280 2.83 4.65 -0.69
N GLN A 281 2.73 5.80 -0.04
CA GLN A 281 1.76 6.85 -0.30
C GLN A 281 1.99 7.34 -1.74
N GLY A 282 1.47 6.58 -2.72
CA GLY A 282 1.57 6.81 -4.16
C GLY A 282 0.67 7.95 -4.60
N ALA A 283 0.76 9.09 -3.90
CA ALA A 283 -0.25 10.14 -3.85
C ALA A 283 -1.69 9.64 -3.56
N GLY A 284 -1.83 8.47 -2.94
CA GLY A 284 -3.08 7.73 -2.89
C GLY A 284 -3.12 6.60 -1.85
N GLY A 285 -2.44 6.72 -0.71
CA GLY A 285 -2.39 5.64 0.28
C GLY A 285 -3.63 5.57 1.19
N SER A 286 -4.82 5.49 0.60
CA SER A 286 -5.93 4.67 1.10
C SER A 286 -6.95 4.44 -0.02
N GLY A 287 -6.96 3.24 -0.62
CA GLY A 287 -7.94 2.86 -1.63
C GLY A 287 -9.35 2.79 -1.05
N CYS A 288 -10.21 3.75 -1.43
CA CYS A 288 -11.60 3.82 -0.98
C CYS A 288 -12.61 3.49 -2.10
N LEU A 289 -12.18 3.52 -3.36
CA LEU A 289 -13.00 3.23 -4.52
C LEU A 289 -12.15 2.42 -5.51
N VAL A 290 -12.35 1.10 -5.50
CA VAL A 290 -11.42 0.12 -6.06
C VAL A 290 -12.11 -0.79 -7.07
N ALA A 291 -11.65 -0.79 -8.31
CA ALA A 291 -12.06 -1.75 -9.34
C ALA A 291 -11.00 -2.86 -9.47
N LEU A 292 -11.42 -4.12 -9.38
CA LEU A 292 -10.53 -5.29 -9.30
C LEU A 292 -10.26 -5.99 -10.64
N ASP A 293 -11.15 -5.90 -11.63
CA ASP A 293 -10.97 -6.61 -12.92
C ASP A 293 -9.67 -6.13 -13.62
N PRO A 294 -8.72 -7.02 -13.93
CA PRO A 294 -7.43 -6.65 -14.53
C PRO A 294 -7.49 -6.28 -16.02
N THR A 295 -8.66 -6.37 -16.66
CA THR A 295 -8.84 -6.33 -18.13
C THR A 295 -10.10 -5.59 -18.64
N ALA A 296 -11.12 -5.39 -17.80
CA ALA A 296 -12.42 -4.84 -18.21
C ALA A 296 -12.31 -3.49 -18.94
N GLN A 297 -13.11 -3.34 -19.98
CA GLN A 297 -13.43 -2.01 -20.51
C GLN A 297 -14.41 -1.36 -19.53
N GLN A 298 -14.17 -0.09 -19.16
CA GLN A 298 -15.05 0.68 -18.27
C GLN A 298 -15.17 0.04 -16.88
N ALA A 299 -14.06 -0.48 -16.37
CA ALA A 299 -13.92 -1.03 -15.01
C ALA A 299 -14.37 -0.02 -13.94
N VAL A 300 -14.08 1.27 -14.16
CA VAL A 300 -14.79 2.38 -13.51
C VAL A 300 -15.47 3.24 -14.57
N LEU A 301 -16.81 3.33 -14.52
CA LEU A 301 -17.63 4.18 -15.38
C LEU A 301 -18.29 5.31 -14.58
N PHE A 302 -17.84 6.55 -14.77
CA PHE A 302 -18.61 7.73 -14.37
C PHE A 302 -19.48 8.18 -15.53
N ASN A 303 -20.78 8.34 -15.31
CA ASN A 303 -21.74 8.62 -16.38
C ASN A 303 -22.80 9.65 -15.98
N GLY A 304 -23.10 10.60 -16.87
CA GLY A 304 -24.04 11.69 -16.62
C GLY A 304 -23.33 12.93 -16.06
N ILE A 305 -23.66 13.34 -14.82
CA ILE A 305 -23.04 14.49 -14.13
C ILE A 305 -22.60 14.19 -12.67
N PRO A 306 -21.96 13.05 -12.39
CA PRO A 306 -21.56 12.69 -11.02
C PRO A 306 -20.48 13.62 -10.48
N THR A 307 -20.73 14.18 -9.30
CA THR A 307 -19.71 14.74 -8.41
C THR A 307 -19.28 13.67 -7.41
N VAL A 308 -18.01 13.30 -7.44
CA VAL A 308 -17.44 12.23 -6.63
C VAL A 308 -16.36 12.82 -5.73
N ASN A 309 -16.57 12.77 -4.41
CA ASN A 309 -15.65 13.33 -3.43
C ASN A 309 -15.02 12.19 -2.62
N LEU A 310 -13.71 12.01 -2.71
CA LEU A 310 -12.92 10.96 -2.06
C LEU A 310 -11.96 11.61 -1.04
N VAL A 311 -12.45 11.86 0.17
CA VAL A 311 -11.74 12.64 1.19
C VAL A 311 -10.65 11.78 1.83
N ASN A 312 -9.39 12.21 1.68
CA ASN A 312 -8.16 11.54 2.11
C ASN A 312 -7.91 10.17 1.47
N CYS A 313 -8.54 9.88 0.33
CA CYS A 313 -8.50 8.55 -0.28
C CYS A 313 -8.40 8.56 -1.81
N SER A 314 -8.03 7.41 -2.36
CA SER A 314 -7.81 7.20 -3.80
C SER A 314 -8.93 6.44 -4.48
N LEU A 315 -9.02 6.69 -5.79
CA LEU A 315 -9.54 5.74 -6.76
C LEU A 315 -8.40 4.86 -7.24
N ASP A 316 -8.59 3.54 -7.23
CA ASP A 316 -7.64 2.55 -7.75
C ASP A 316 -8.35 1.63 -8.76
N ASP A 317 -7.89 1.60 -10.01
CA ASP A 317 -8.47 0.80 -11.09
C ASP A 317 -7.43 -0.17 -11.64
N ASN A 318 -7.63 -1.47 -11.34
CA ASN A 318 -6.73 -2.55 -11.73
C ASN A 318 -6.73 -2.86 -13.23
N SER A 319 -7.69 -2.34 -14.00
CA SER A 319 -7.82 -2.73 -15.40
C SER A 319 -6.69 -2.17 -16.25
N SER A 320 -5.98 -3.07 -16.92
CA SER A 320 -4.95 -2.74 -17.91
C SER A 320 -5.50 -2.20 -19.24
N ASN A 321 -6.82 -2.01 -19.35
CA ASN A 321 -7.48 -1.61 -20.58
C ASN A 321 -7.23 -0.13 -20.94
N LYS A 322 -7.18 0.20 -22.24
CA LYS A 322 -7.01 1.59 -22.71
C LYS A 322 -8.16 2.51 -22.31
N THR A 323 -9.32 1.96 -21.98
CA THR A 323 -10.49 2.66 -21.45
C THR A 323 -10.95 2.00 -20.15
N ALA A 324 -10.01 1.79 -19.22
CA ALA A 324 -10.26 1.22 -17.90
C ALA A 324 -11.22 2.14 -17.10
N LEU A 325 -10.81 3.38 -16.91
CA LEU A 325 -11.65 4.44 -16.35
C LEU A 325 -12.28 5.24 -17.51
N LEU A 326 -13.60 5.20 -17.64
CA LEU A 326 -14.36 6.09 -18.53
C LEU A 326 -15.11 7.14 -17.71
N ALA A 327 -14.90 8.41 -18.02
CA ALA A 327 -15.71 9.52 -17.55
C ALA A 327 -16.52 10.13 -18.71
N ASN A 328 -17.85 10.02 -18.63
CA ASN A 328 -18.79 10.35 -19.70
C ASN A 328 -19.82 11.39 -19.23
N GLY A 329 -19.79 12.58 -19.84
CA GLY A 329 -20.66 13.72 -19.51
C GLY A 329 -19.95 14.83 -18.74
N GLY A 330 -20.62 15.39 -17.72
CA GLY A 330 -20.13 16.48 -16.86
C GLY A 330 -19.58 15.98 -15.53
N VAL A 331 -18.57 15.12 -15.58
CA VAL A 331 -18.01 14.42 -14.41
C VAL A 331 -17.08 15.35 -13.61
N THR A 332 -17.16 15.34 -12.28
CA THR A 332 -16.14 15.94 -11.40
C THR A 332 -15.73 14.93 -10.33
N VAL A 333 -14.44 14.59 -10.27
CA VAL A 333 -13.86 13.74 -9.21
C VAL A 333 -12.86 14.57 -8.42
N ASN A 334 -13.07 14.70 -7.12
CA ASN A 334 -12.10 15.25 -6.16
C ASN A 334 -11.54 14.08 -5.34
N ALA A 335 -10.24 13.83 -5.39
CA ALA A 335 -9.61 12.71 -4.68
C ALA A 335 -8.18 13.04 -4.25
N PHE A 336 -7.60 12.23 -3.37
CA PHE A 336 -6.16 12.33 -3.08
C PHE A 336 -5.34 11.87 -4.29
N GLY A 337 -5.69 10.68 -4.81
CA GLY A 337 -5.08 10.09 -6.01
C GLY A 337 -6.11 9.37 -6.89
N ILE A 338 -5.77 9.21 -8.16
CA ILE A 338 -6.50 8.40 -9.15
C ILE A 338 -5.44 7.54 -9.86
N ASN A 339 -5.34 6.28 -9.45
CA ASN A 339 -4.39 5.31 -9.96
C ASN A 339 -5.11 4.37 -10.93
N VAL A 340 -4.60 4.23 -12.15
CA VAL A 340 -5.19 3.38 -13.19
C VAL A 340 -4.07 2.57 -13.83
N VAL A 341 -4.20 1.24 -13.88
CA VAL A 341 -3.21 0.36 -14.51
C VAL A 341 -3.16 0.60 -16.02
N GLY A 342 -4.33 0.74 -16.64
CA GLY A 342 -4.51 1.04 -18.06
C GLY A 342 -4.60 2.54 -18.37
N GLY A 343 -5.63 2.90 -19.15
CA GLY A 343 -5.86 4.26 -19.67
C GLY A 343 -7.20 4.85 -19.27
N ILE A 344 -7.24 6.19 -19.27
CA ILE A 344 -8.40 7.00 -18.90
C ILE A 344 -9.02 7.60 -20.17
N LEU A 345 -10.31 7.35 -20.41
CA LEU A 345 -11.09 8.01 -21.47
C LEU A 345 -11.98 9.09 -20.86
N LYS A 346 -11.93 10.30 -21.43
CA LYS A 346 -12.76 11.45 -21.05
C LYS A 346 -13.63 11.85 -22.23
N ASN A 347 -14.95 11.80 -22.06
CA ASN A 347 -15.93 12.21 -23.07
C ASN A 347 -16.85 13.28 -22.49
N GLY A 348 -16.65 14.55 -22.87
CA GLY A 348 -17.33 15.71 -22.28
C GLY A 348 -16.47 16.46 -21.25
N THR A 349 -17.14 17.23 -20.39
CA THR A 349 -16.50 18.11 -19.39
C THR A 349 -16.10 17.31 -18.14
N VAL A 350 -14.88 16.75 -18.15
CA VAL A 350 -14.37 15.88 -17.08
C VAL A 350 -13.27 16.56 -16.26
N ASN A 351 -13.60 16.95 -15.02
CA ASN A 351 -12.65 17.48 -14.04
C ASN A 351 -12.14 16.35 -13.15
N LEU A 352 -10.82 16.11 -13.12
CA LEU A 352 -10.18 15.16 -12.20
C LEU A 352 -9.21 15.95 -11.30
N ASN A 353 -9.68 16.29 -10.11
CA ASN A 353 -8.98 17.10 -9.11
C ASN A 353 -8.28 16.17 -8.11
N ALA A 354 -7.20 15.54 -8.56
CA ALA A 354 -6.37 14.58 -7.83
C ALA A 354 -4.99 14.48 -8.48
N ASN A 355 -4.02 13.80 -7.86
CA ASN A 355 -2.88 13.31 -8.65
C ASN A 355 -3.33 12.12 -9.50
N VAL A 356 -3.13 12.16 -10.82
CA VAL A 356 -3.61 11.13 -11.75
C VAL A 356 -2.44 10.34 -12.32
N VAL A 357 -2.41 9.03 -12.07
CA VAL A 357 -1.34 8.12 -12.49
C VAL A 357 -1.92 7.02 -13.38
N THR A 358 -1.51 6.98 -14.64
CA THR A 358 -1.79 5.87 -15.57
C THR A 358 -0.57 4.97 -15.74
N GLY A 359 -0.74 3.67 -15.91
CA GLY A 359 0.36 2.70 -15.82
C GLY A 359 0.74 2.37 -14.39
N ALA A 360 -0.19 2.51 -13.44
CA ALA A 360 -0.01 2.14 -12.05
C ALA A 360 0.21 0.62 -11.88
N THR A 361 0.75 0.21 -10.74
CA THR A 361 0.75 -1.22 -10.33
C THR A 361 -0.64 -1.64 -9.88
N PRO A 362 -1.18 -2.79 -10.31
CA PRO A 362 -2.43 -3.33 -9.78
C PRO A 362 -2.38 -3.48 -8.26
N VAL A 363 -3.48 -3.16 -7.60
CA VAL A 363 -3.63 -3.22 -6.14
C VAL A 363 -4.28 -4.54 -5.75
N SER A 364 -3.70 -5.23 -4.76
CA SER A 364 -4.22 -6.48 -4.22
C SER A 364 -5.56 -6.29 -3.51
N ASP A 365 -6.50 -7.21 -3.73
CA ASP A 365 -7.74 -7.30 -2.97
C ASP A 365 -7.45 -7.68 -1.49
N PRO A 366 -7.83 -6.84 -0.50
CA PRO A 366 -7.52 -7.08 0.91
C PRO A 366 -8.39 -8.16 1.56
N TYR A 367 -9.52 -8.56 0.95
CA TYR A 367 -10.48 -9.53 1.49
C TYR A 367 -10.51 -10.85 0.69
N ALA A 368 -9.68 -11.00 -0.34
CA ALA A 368 -9.68 -12.15 -1.26
C ALA A 368 -9.54 -13.54 -0.59
N ASN A 369 -8.88 -13.59 0.56
CA ASN A 369 -8.66 -14.83 1.32
C ASN A 369 -9.77 -15.10 2.35
N ASP A 370 -10.65 -14.14 2.64
CA ASP A 370 -11.67 -14.27 3.69
C ASP A 370 -12.73 -15.30 3.29
N GLN A 371 -13.12 -16.13 4.25
CA GLN A 371 -14.09 -17.20 4.03
C GLN A 371 -15.41 -16.87 4.74
N ILE A 372 -16.52 -17.01 4.03
CA ILE A 372 -17.86 -16.78 4.56
C ILE A 372 -18.09 -17.69 5.78
N PRO A 373 -18.48 -17.15 6.95
CA PRO A 373 -18.76 -17.95 8.13
C PRO A 373 -19.81 -19.03 7.85
N ALA A 374 -19.59 -20.24 8.36
CA ALA A 374 -20.48 -21.37 8.11
C ALA A 374 -21.91 -21.08 8.62
N TYR A 375 -22.89 -21.30 7.75
CA TYR A 375 -24.32 -21.13 8.02
C TYR A 375 -25.10 -22.36 7.53
N SER A 376 -26.28 -22.61 8.08
CA SER A 376 -27.16 -23.70 7.65
C SER A 376 -28.62 -23.39 7.96
N GLY A 377 -29.53 -24.03 7.21
CA GLY A 377 -30.97 -23.80 7.33
C GLY A 377 -31.40 -22.40 6.91
N CYS A 378 -32.59 -22.01 7.38
CA CYS A 378 -33.23 -20.71 7.12
C CYS A 378 -33.89 -20.24 8.43
N ASN A 379 -33.56 -19.05 8.92
CA ASN A 379 -34.28 -18.43 10.04
C ASN A 379 -35.55 -17.70 9.56
N GLN A 380 -35.53 -17.24 8.31
CA GLN A 380 -36.68 -16.67 7.59
C GLN A 380 -36.64 -17.14 6.15
N THR A 381 -37.81 -17.22 5.49
CA THR A 381 -37.93 -17.58 4.07
C THR A 381 -38.95 -16.68 3.39
N ASN A 382 -38.62 -16.12 2.22
CA ASN A 382 -39.45 -15.15 1.49
C ASN A 382 -39.88 -13.96 2.37
N ALA A 383 -38.95 -13.38 3.14
CA ALA A 383 -39.31 -12.41 4.17
C ALA A 383 -39.82 -11.09 3.55
N VAL A 384 -41.02 -10.65 3.91
CA VAL A 384 -41.62 -9.38 3.48
C VAL A 384 -42.04 -8.56 4.69
N ILE A 385 -41.55 -7.33 4.78
CA ILE A 385 -41.84 -6.36 5.83
C ILE A 385 -42.57 -5.19 5.18
N ASN A 386 -43.79 -4.90 5.63
CA ASN A 386 -44.57 -3.75 5.18
C ASN A 386 -44.60 -2.68 6.28
N SER A 387 -45.35 -1.58 6.08
CA SER A 387 -45.57 -0.57 7.11
C SER A 387 -46.21 -1.17 8.38
N GLY A 388 -45.60 -0.90 9.55
CA GLY A 388 -45.97 -1.50 10.83
C GLY A 388 -44.92 -1.24 11.91
N ALA A 389 -45.00 -1.95 13.03
CA ALA A 389 -43.96 -1.92 14.05
C ALA A 389 -42.67 -2.59 13.50
N PRO A 390 -41.48 -1.98 13.68
CA PRO A 390 -40.25 -2.50 13.09
C PRO A 390 -39.85 -3.86 13.69
N PRO A 391 -39.72 -4.94 12.88
CA PRO A 391 -39.06 -6.15 13.35
C PRO A 391 -37.57 -5.85 13.62
N ALA A 392 -37.10 -6.34 14.77
CA ALA A 392 -35.71 -6.30 15.17
C ALA A 392 -35.12 -7.72 15.10
N TYR A 393 -34.33 -8.00 14.08
CA TYR A 393 -33.60 -9.26 13.97
C TYR A 393 -32.33 -9.21 14.81
N GLN A 394 -31.96 -10.31 15.44
CA GLN A 394 -30.73 -10.45 16.23
C GLN A 394 -30.00 -11.70 15.74
N ALA A 395 -28.79 -11.54 15.22
CA ALA A 395 -27.89 -12.66 14.98
C ALA A 395 -27.32 -13.16 16.32
N GLY A 396 -27.02 -14.46 16.40
CA GLY A 396 -26.41 -15.08 17.57
C GLY A 396 -24.91 -15.33 17.35
N ALA A 397 -24.39 -16.37 18.00
CA ALA A 397 -23.06 -16.89 17.69
C ALA A 397 -22.98 -17.53 16.27
N THR A 398 -24.12 -17.86 15.67
CA THR A 398 -24.26 -18.32 14.28
C THR A 398 -24.92 -17.25 13.40
N PRO A 399 -24.62 -17.19 12.09
CA PRO A 399 -25.27 -16.26 11.18
C PRO A 399 -26.80 -16.44 11.12
N TYR A 400 -27.53 -15.34 10.94
CA TYR A 400 -28.99 -15.34 10.76
C TYR A 400 -29.34 -15.37 9.27
N VAL A 401 -30.02 -16.42 8.81
CA VAL A 401 -30.21 -16.71 7.37
C VAL A 401 -31.61 -16.33 6.88
N PHE A 402 -31.67 -15.48 5.86
CA PHE A 402 -32.85 -15.20 5.04
C PHE A 402 -32.75 -15.99 3.73
N CYS A 403 -33.61 -16.98 3.54
CA CYS A 403 -33.69 -17.76 2.31
C CYS A 403 -34.69 -17.13 1.34
N ASN A 404 -34.33 -17.10 0.05
CA ASN A 404 -35.12 -16.47 -1.03
C ASN A 404 -35.40 -14.96 -0.80
N GLY A 405 -34.51 -14.27 -0.09
CA GLY A 405 -34.51 -12.81 0.03
C GLY A 405 -35.27 -12.21 1.23
N LEU A 406 -35.20 -10.89 1.28
CA LEU A 406 -35.79 -10.01 2.30
C LEU A 406 -36.23 -8.70 1.63
N ILE A 407 -37.52 -8.39 1.65
CA ILE A 407 -38.10 -7.20 1.01
C ILE A 407 -38.74 -6.31 2.07
N VAL A 408 -38.39 -5.02 2.08
CA VAL A 408 -39.00 -4.02 2.98
C VAL A 408 -39.72 -2.96 2.15
N ASN A 409 -41.05 -2.89 2.26
CA ASN A 409 -41.91 -1.98 1.51
C ASN A 409 -42.55 -0.94 2.46
N GLY A 410 -41.96 0.25 2.58
CA GLY A 410 -42.48 1.32 3.44
C GLY A 410 -42.52 1.03 4.95
N GLY A 411 -41.97 -0.11 5.38
CA GLY A 411 -41.68 -0.41 6.77
C GLY A 411 -40.25 -0.01 7.17
N SER A 412 -39.92 -0.25 8.43
CA SER A 412 -38.56 -0.10 8.95
C SER A 412 -38.07 -1.43 9.53
N VAL A 413 -36.79 -1.74 9.37
CA VAL A 413 -36.16 -2.97 9.90
C VAL A 413 -34.91 -2.62 10.70
N SER A 414 -34.69 -3.33 11.81
CA SER A 414 -33.49 -3.19 12.63
C SER A 414 -32.75 -4.52 12.75
N PHE A 415 -31.42 -4.45 12.75
CA PHE A 415 -30.53 -5.59 12.89
C PHE A 415 -29.57 -5.34 14.06
N GLY A 416 -29.54 -6.25 15.01
CA GLY A 416 -28.52 -6.29 16.05
C GLY A 416 -27.13 -6.68 15.49
N PRO A 417 -26.08 -6.67 16.31
CA PRO A 417 -24.75 -7.08 15.90
C PRO A 417 -24.70 -8.51 15.35
N GLY A 418 -23.73 -8.78 14.47
CA GLY A 418 -23.45 -10.12 13.92
C GLY A 418 -23.69 -10.27 12.41
N VAL A 419 -23.73 -11.52 11.94
CA VAL A 419 -23.73 -11.84 10.50
C VAL A 419 -25.13 -12.21 10.03
N TYR A 420 -25.58 -11.59 8.93
CA TYR A 420 -26.85 -11.88 8.28
C TYR A 420 -26.58 -12.39 6.86
N VAL A 421 -27.13 -13.56 6.51
CA VAL A 421 -26.91 -14.20 5.20
C VAL A 421 -28.18 -14.13 4.38
N ILE A 422 -28.10 -13.55 3.17
CA ILE A 422 -29.16 -13.57 2.16
C ILE A 422 -28.82 -14.69 1.17
N ASN A 423 -29.54 -15.80 1.26
CA ASN A 423 -29.33 -17.01 0.46
C ASN A 423 -30.38 -17.06 -0.66
N GLY A 424 -29.99 -16.61 -1.86
CA GLY A 424 -30.89 -16.44 -3.00
C GLY A 424 -31.89 -15.28 -2.85
N GLY A 425 -32.64 -15.02 -3.93
CA GLY A 425 -33.64 -13.94 -3.99
C GLY A 425 -33.01 -12.54 -4.06
N SER A 426 -33.56 -11.58 -3.31
CA SER A 426 -33.06 -10.20 -3.27
C SER A 426 -33.22 -9.61 -1.87
N PHE A 427 -32.23 -8.85 -1.40
CA PHE A 427 -32.39 -7.93 -0.28
C PHE A 427 -32.79 -6.57 -0.86
N THR A 428 -34.07 -6.22 -0.69
CA THR A 428 -34.71 -5.08 -1.35
C THR A 428 -35.28 -4.10 -0.34
N LEU A 429 -34.99 -2.80 -0.53
CA LEU A 429 -35.59 -1.70 0.23
C LEU A 429 -36.42 -0.82 -0.72
N ASN A 430 -37.68 -0.56 -0.39
CA ASN A 430 -38.70 0.04 -1.25
C ASN A 430 -39.58 1.05 -0.50
N GLY A 431 -40.19 1.99 -1.24
CA GLY A 431 -41.29 2.82 -0.73
C GLY A 431 -40.91 3.68 0.48
N SER A 432 -39.71 4.27 0.47
CA SER A 432 -39.13 5.04 1.57
C SER A 432 -38.82 4.25 2.86
N SER A 433 -38.72 2.91 2.78
CA SER A 433 -38.34 2.05 3.90
C SER A 433 -36.99 2.42 4.52
N SER A 434 -36.79 2.08 5.81
CA SER A 434 -35.49 2.21 6.47
C SER A 434 -34.90 0.90 6.98
N ALA A 435 -33.56 0.83 7.01
CA ALA A 435 -32.80 -0.29 7.54
C ALA A 435 -31.65 0.21 8.42
N THR A 436 -31.62 -0.21 9.69
CA THR A 436 -30.57 0.16 10.65
C THR A 436 -29.82 -1.05 11.17
N ALA A 437 -28.49 -1.01 11.16
CA ALA A 437 -27.66 -2.11 11.67
C ALA A 437 -26.39 -1.58 12.35
N ASN A 438 -26.07 -2.08 13.54
CA ASN A 438 -24.87 -1.68 14.28
C ASN A 438 -23.97 -2.90 14.52
N ASN A 439 -22.72 -2.83 14.03
CA ASN A 439 -21.74 -3.92 14.07
C ASN A 439 -22.24 -5.21 13.39
N ALA A 440 -22.72 -5.09 12.16
CA ALA A 440 -23.31 -6.18 11.39
C ALA A 440 -22.75 -6.29 9.97
N THR A 441 -22.69 -7.53 9.45
CA THR A 441 -22.29 -7.82 8.07
C THR A 441 -23.43 -8.50 7.33
N PHE A 442 -23.79 -7.99 6.15
CA PHE A 442 -24.75 -8.61 5.23
C PHE A 442 -24.00 -9.37 4.13
N ILE A 443 -24.11 -10.70 4.13
CA ILE A 443 -23.49 -11.59 3.15
C ILE A 443 -24.55 -12.02 2.13
N LEU A 444 -24.31 -11.80 0.84
CA LEU A 444 -25.21 -12.17 -0.24
C LEU A 444 -24.64 -13.31 -1.08
N THR A 445 -25.31 -14.45 -1.07
CA THR A 445 -24.84 -15.71 -1.68
C THR A 445 -25.93 -16.36 -2.55
N ASN A 446 -25.54 -17.38 -3.33
CA ASN A 446 -26.46 -18.21 -4.13
C ASN A 446 -27.37 -17.40 -5.08
N GLY A 447 -26.80 -16.39 -5.76
CA GLY A 447 -27.52 -15.52 -6.70
C GLY A 447 -28.29 -14.36 -6.05
N ALA A 448 -28.24 -14.20 -4.72
CA ALA A 448 -28.89 -13.10 -4.02
C ALA A 448 -28.42 -11.73 -4.54
N GLN A 449 -29.38 -10.86 -4.85
CA GLN A 449 -29.15 -9.49 -5.28
C GLN A 449 -29.28 -8.48 -4.13
N LEU A 450 -28.61 -7.33 -4.23
CA LEU A 450 -28.84 -6.18 -3.36
C LEU A 450 -29.49 -5.05 -4.17
N ASN A 451 -30.71 -4.66 -3.81
CA ASN A 451 -31.52 -3.72 -4.60
C ASN A 451 -32.16 -2.67 -3.68
N PHE A 452 -31.42 -1.61 -3.35
CA PHE A 452 -31.97 -0.52 -2.54
C PHE A 452 -32.50 0.58 -3.47
N ASN A 453 -33.81 0.80 -3.45
CA ASN A 453 -34.48 1.77 -4.33
C ASN A 453 -34.55 3.18 -3.72
N SER A 454 -35.00 4.14 -4.53
CA SER A 454 -34.98 5.56 -4.20
C SER A 454 -35.74 5.93 -2.92
N ALA A 455 -35.31 7.03 -2.28
CA ALA A 455 -35.86 7.57 -1.02
C ALA A 455 -35.77 6.67 0.22
N THR A 456 -35.12 5.50 0.13
CA THR A 456 -34.85 4.62 1.28
C THR A 456 -33.83 5.24 2.26
N ASN A 457 -33.85 4.79 3.51
CA ASN A 457 -32.97 5.31 4.57
C ASN A 457 -32.12 4.19 5.19
N VAL A 458 -30.83 4.16 4.91
CA VAL A 458 -29.92 3.10 5.37
C VAL A 458 -28.85 3.69 6.29
N THR A 459 -28.67 3.06 7.45
CA THR A 459 -27.55 3.34 8.37
C THR A 459 -27.00 2.01 8.89
N MET A 460 -25.84 1.60 8.37
CA MET A 460 -25.21 0.32 8.70
C MET A 460 -23.74 0.52 9.09
N SER A 461 -23.27 -0.14 10.15
CA SER A 461 -21.84 -0.25 10.48
C SER A 461 -21.36 -1.70 10.49
N ALA A 462 -20.18 -1.94 9.92
CA ALA A 462 -19.49 -3.22 9.99
C ALA A 462 -19.06 -3.57 11.42
N PRO A 463 -18.82 -4.86 11.74
CA PRO A 463 -18.13 -5.27 12.97
C PRO A 463 -16.68 -4.76 12.97
N THR A 464 -16.16 -4.40 14.14
CA THR A 464 -14.77 -3.94 14.30
C THR A 464 -13.78 -5.11 14.53
N SER A 465 -14.28 -6.32 14.75
CA SER A 465 -13.50 -7.54 14.99
C SER A 465 -14.30 -8.79 14.58
N GLY A 466 -13.63 -9.96 14.54
CA GLY A 466 -14.21 -11.23 14.07
C GLY A 466 -13.95 -11.50 12.58
N PRO A 467 -14.50 -12.60 12.02
CA PRO A 467 -14.19 -13.06 10.66
C PRO A 467 -14.74 -12.18 9.54
N THR A 468 -15.61 -11.21 9.86
CA THR A 468 -16.17 -10.22 8.93
C THR A 468 -15.83 -8.79 9.32
N ALA A 469 -14.74 -8.59 10.08
CA ALA A 469 -14.29 -7.26 10.50
C ALA A 469 -14.12 -6.32 9.31
N GLY A 470 -14.65 -5.09 9.44
CA GLY A 470 -14.63 -4.08 8.38
C GLY A 470 -15.68 -4.27 7.28
N LEU A 471 -16.22 -5.48 7.05
CA LEU A 471 -17.21 -5.73 6.01
C LEU A 471 -18.62 -5.39 6.48
N VAL A 472 -19.29 -4.44 5.80
CA VAL A 472 -20.73 -4.14 6.03
C VAL A 472 -21.61 -4.87 5.01
N ILE A 473 -21.17 -4.94 3.75
CA ILE A 473 -21.81 -5.69 2.68
C ILE A 473 -20.74 -6.57 2.01
N TRP A 474 -21.02 -7.86 1.87
CA TRP A 474 -20.15 -8.83 1.22
C TRP A 474 -20.94 -9.67 0.21
N MET A 475 -20.67 -9.48 -1.08
CA MET A 475 -21.12 -10.43 -2.10
C MET A 475 -20.19 -11.64 -2.09
N ASP A 476 -20.74 -12.83 -1.93
CA ASP A 476 -20.01 -14.07 -2.12
C ASP A 476 -19.39 -14.10 -3.53
N PRO A 477 -18.06 -14.31 -3.69
CA PRO A 477 -17.41 -14.42 -5.00
C PRO A 477 -18.08 -15.45 -5.93
N LYS A 478 -18.76 -16.46 -5.38
CA LYS A 478 -19.48 -17.52 -6.09
C LYS A 478 -20.93 -17.15 -6.43
N SER A 479 -21.51 -16.13 -5.78
CA SER A 479 -22.85 -15.63 -6.11
C SER A 479 -22.84 -15.01 -7.51
N THR A 480 -23.97 -15.09 -8.22
CA THR A 480 -24.19 -14.44 -9.53
C THR A 480 -25.04 -13.17 -9.45
N GLY A 481 -25.51 -12.79 -8.26
CA GLY A 481 -26.39 -11.63 -8.07
C GLY A 481 -25.68 -10.29 -8.26
N GLY A 482 -26.38 -9.31 -8.85
CA GLY A 482 -25.90 -7.93 -9.01
C GLY A 482 -26.10 -7.06 -7.77
N VAL A 483 -25.43 -5.90 -7.74
CA VAL A 483 -25.45 -4.94 -6.63
C VAL A 483 -25.89 -3.57 -7.15
N THR A 484 -27.10 -3.12 -6.78
CA THR A 484 -27.66 -1.83 -7.20
C THR A 484 -28.05 -1.00 -5.98
N LEU A 485 -27.36 0.13 -5.79
CA LEU A 485 -27.65 1.11 -4.73
C LEU A 485 -28.14 2.40 -5.39
N ASN A 486 -29.45 2.65 -5.29
CA ASN A 486 -30.07 3.88 -5.78
C ASN A 486 -30.14 4.94 -4.67
N ALA A 487 -30.26 6.21 -5.06
CA ALA A 487 -30.25 7.35 -4.15
C ALA A 487 -31.43 7.35 -3.15
N GLY A 488 -31.13 6.91 -1.92
CA GLY A 488 -31.96 7.09 -0.75
C GLY A 488 -31.87 8.49 -0.15
N SER A 489 -32.75 8.82 0.79
CA SER A 489 -32.77 10.13 1.47
C SER A 489 -31.66 10.27 2.51
N ASN A 490 -31.25 9.16 3.13
CA ASN A 490 -30.04 9.05 3.96
C ASN A 490 -29.40 7.69 3.68
N GLN A 491 -28.11 7.67 3.33
CA GLN A 491 -27.40 6.44 2.96
C GLN A 491 -26.02 6.45 3.64
N LYS A 492 -25.86 5.71 4.74
CA LYS A 492 -24.62 5.69 5.53
C LYS A 492 -24.13 4.27 5.75
N TYR A 493 -22.95 3.99 5.23
CA TYR A 493 -22.25 2.71 5.30
C TYR A 493 -20.89 2.92 5.96
N THR A 494 -20.75 2.55 7.23
CA THR A 494 -19.46 2.64 7.94
C THR A 494 -18.77 1.28 7.90
N GLY A 495 -17.86 1.11 6.95
CA GLY A 495 -17.25 -0.17 6.59
C GLY A 495 -16.97 -0.28 5.08
N ALA A 496 -16.57 -1.48 4.65
CA ALA A 496 -16.33 -1.86 3.28
C ALA A 496 -17.57 -2.53 2.64
N ILE A 497 -17.91 -2.09 1.44
CA ILE A 497 -18.82 -2.75 0.50
C ILE A 497 -17.94 -3.54 -0.47
N TYR A 498 -18.02 -4.87 -0.40
CA TYR A 498 -17.11 -5.79 -1.09
C TYR A 498 -17.88 -6.69 -2.08
N ALA A 499 -17.57 -6.55 -3.37
CA ALA A 499 -18.25 -7.21 -4.48
C ALA A 499 -17.25 -7.75 -5.54
N PRO A 500 -16.32 -8.66 -5.16
CA PRO A 500 -15.08 -8.91 -5.89
C PRO A 500 -15.24 -9.46 -7.31
N ASN A 501 -16.36 -10.13 -7.61
CA ASN A 501 -16.68 -10.72 -8.91
C ASN A 501 -17.97 -10.12 -9.52
N ARG A 502 -18.45 -8.97 -9.03
CA ARG A 502 -19.74 -8.38 -9.46
C ARG A 502 -19.66 -6.87 -9.70
N GLN A 503 -20.35 -6.44 -10.74
CA GLN A 503 -20.54 -5.01 -11.02
C GLN A 503 -21.39 -4.36 -9.93
N LEU A 504 -20.88 -3.26 -9.37
CA LEU A 504 -21.61 -2.37 -8.48
C LEU A 504 -22.18 -1.17 -9.25
N THR A 505 -23.48 -0.93 -9.16
CA THR A 505 -24.13 0.25 -9.75
C THR A 505 -24.60 1.22 -8.66
N LEU A 506 -24.10 2.45 -8.70
CA LEU A 506 -24.51 3.58 -7.86
C LEU A 506 -25.32 4.58 -8.70
N ASN A 507 -26.61 4.75 -8.36
CA ASN A 507 -27.55 5.53 -9.16
C ASN A 507 -28.07 6.78 -8.43
N GLY A 508 -27.93 7.95 -9.07
CA GLY A 508 -28.49 9.21 -8.59
C GLY A 508 -27.67 9.87 -7.48
N GLY A 509 -28.29 10.80 -6.74
CA GLY A 509 -27.66 11.54 -5.65
C GLY A 509 -27.40 10.73 -4.38
N THR A 510 -26.59 9.67 -4.47
CA THR A 510 -26.08 8.89 -3.34
C THR A 510 -25.06 9.67 -2.52
N THR A 511 -25.49 10.76 -1.88
CA THR A 511 -24.70 11.44 -0.85
C THR A 511 -24.51 10.45 0.30
N VAL A 512 -23.33 9.83 0.39
CA VAL A 512 -22.97 8.92 1.49
C VAL A 512 -22.62 9.78 2.72
N VAL A 513 -23.65 10.40 3.30
CA VAL A 513 -23.51 11.55 4.19
C VAL A 513 -22.77 11.17 5.47
N ASN A 514 -21.60 11.79 5.68
CA ASN A 514 -20.82 11.71 6.91
C ASN A 514 -20.65 10.27 7.45
N SER A 515 -20.30 9.33 6.57
CA SER A 515 -19.62 8.13 7.05
C SER A 515 -18.24 8.52 7.57
N ALA A 516 -17.80 7.92 8.69
CA ALA A 516 -16.43 8.09 9.15
C ALA A 516 -15.46 7.43 8.16
N CYS A 517 -15.82 6.22 7.72
CA CYS A 517 -15.05 5.35 6.85
C CYS A 517 -16.00 4.62 5.88
N THR A 518 -15.87 4.83 4.58
CA THR A 518 -16.50 3.96 3.57
C THR A 518 -15.45 3.54 2.56
N GLN A 519 -15.38 2.25 2.31
CA GLN A 519 -14.57 1.64 1.26
C GLN A 519 -15.50 0.89 0.31
N ILE A 520 -15.23 0.98 -0.98
CA ILE A 520 -15.98 0.31 -2.05
C ILE A 520 -14.96 -0.46 -2.89
N ILE A 521 -15.08 -1.79 -2.90
CA ILE A 521 -14.25 -2.69 -3.68
C ILE A 521 -15.19 -3.56 -4.51
N ALA A 522 -15.07 -3.49 -5.83
CA ALA A 522 -15.90 -4.25 -6.76
C ALA A 522 -15.06 -4.78 -7.94
N ASP A 523 -15.57 -5.78 -8.63
CA ASP A 523 -15.04 -6.24 -9.93
C ASP A 523 -14.96 -5.09 -10.93
N THR A 524 -16.11 -4.47 -11.18
CA THR A 524 -16.31 -3.26 -11.98
C THR A 524 -17.37 -2.38 -11.31
N MET A 525 -17.45 -1.09 -11.68
CA MET A 525 -18.47 -0.20 -11.12
C MET A 525 -18.98 0.88 -12.08
N ILE A 526 -20.28 1.18 -11.96
CA ILE A 526 -20.97 2.24 -12.70
C ILE A 526 -21.51 3.26 -11.70
N ILE A 527 -21.17 4.53 -11.91
CA ILE A 527 -21.49 5.65 -11.03
C ILE A 527 -22.25 6.70 -11.86
N ASN A 528 -23.58 6.64 -11.78
CA ASN A 528 -24.53 7.48 -12.52
C ASN A 528 -24.96 8.74 -11.75
N GLY A 529 -24.29 9.09 -10.65
CA GLY A 529 -24.64 10.26 -9.84
C GLY A 529 -23.67 10.52 -8.67
N ASN A 530 -24.03 11.44 -7.79
CA ASN A 530 -23.11 11.97 -6.78
C ASN A 530 -22.74 10.94 -5.71
N VAL A 531 -21.47 10.94 -5.31
CA VAL A 531 -20.89 10.05 -4.29
C VAL A 531 -19.95 10.85 -3.39
N ALA A 532 -19.92 10.55 -2.08
CA ALA A 532 -19.02 11.20 -1.12
C ALA A 532 -18.45 10.17 -0.13
N LEU A 533 -17.21 9.73 -0.36
CA LEU A 533 -16.50 8.80 0.53
C LEU A 533 -15.45 9.53 1.36
N GLN A 534 -15.13 8.95 2.51
CA GLN A 534 -14.11 9.43 3.45
C GLN A 534 -13.45 8.22 4.12
N THR A 535 -12.14 8.28 4.40
CA THR A 535 -11.37 7.17 4.99
C THR A 535 -10.84 7.45 6.40
N ASN A 536 -11.62 8.10 7.26
CA ASN A 536 -11.31 8.12 8.70
C ASN A 536 -11.68 6.77 9.34
N CYS A 537 -10.90 5.74 9.00
CA CYS A 537 -11.13 4.33 9.32
C CYS A 537 -10.57 3.88 10.68
N GLY A 538 -10.15 4.84 11.53
CA GLY A 538 -9.70 4.56 12.89
C GLY A 538 -10.74 3.75 13.68
N GLY A 539 -10.38 2.54 14.07
CA GLY A 539 -11.22 1.65 14.87
C GLY A 539 -12.39 0.96 14.13
N THR A 540 -12.46 1.05 12.79
CA THR A 540 -13.61 0.51 12.01
C THR A 540 -13.44 -0.93 11.51
N GLY A 541 -12.28 -1.56 11.73
CA GLY A 541 -11.98 -2.93 11.28
C GLY A 541 -11.68 -3.06 9.78
N VAL A 542 -11.84 -1.99 8.98
CA VAL A 542 -11.57 -1.96 7.54
C VAL A 542 -10.09 -2.13 7.24
N ARG A 543 -9.76 -3.01 6.28
CA ARG A 543 -8.39 -3.24 5.80
C ARG A 543 -7.95 -2.13 4.85
N LEU A 544 -6.68 -1.72 4.97
CA LEU A 544 -6.10 -0.74 4.07
C LEU A 544 -5.88 -1.32 2.67
N VAL A 545 -6.01 -0.47 1.66
CA VAL A 545 -5.82 -0.78 0.23
C VAL A 545 -4.93 0.30 -0.37
N GLY A 546 -4.18 -0.03 -1.42
CA GLY A 546 -3.34 0.95 -2.11
C GLY A 546 -2.08 1.36 -1.33
N ALA A 547 -1.57 0.48 -0.46
CA ALA A 547 -0.21 0.61 0.07
C ALA A 547 0.77 0.36 -1.08
N GLY A 548 1.12 1.43 -1.79
CA GLY A 548 2.02 1.38 -2.94
C GLY A 548 3.44 0.94 -2.55
N ALA A 549 4.27 0.67 -3.55
CA ALA A 549 5.64 0.21 -3.35
C ALA A 549 6.37 1.12 -2.34
N PRO A 550 6.87 0.57 -1.21
CA PRO A 550 7.47 1.38 -0.16
C PRO A 550 8.69 2.14 -0.69
N LYS A 551 8.87 3.34 -0.17
CA LYS A 551 9.95 4.25 -0.57
C LYS A 551 10.78 4.62 0.64
N LEU A 552 12.09 4.67 0.46
CA LEU A 552 12.99 5.29 1.42
C LEU A 552 12.69 6.79 1.49
N VAL A 553 12.67 7.32 2.71
CA VAL A 553 12.45 8.74 2.99
C VAL A 553 13.54 9.34 3.87
N GLU A 554 14.31 8.49 4.58
CA GLU A 554 15.50 8.84 5.38
C GLU A 554 16.52 7.70 5.34
#